data_AF-A0A0C5DD40-F1
#
_entry.id   AF-A0A0C5DD40-F1
#
_cell.length_a   1.000
_cell.length_b   1.000
_cell.length_c   1.000
_cell.angle_alpha   90.00
_cell.angle_beta   90.00
_cell.angle_gamma   90.00
#
_symmetry.space_group_name_H-M   'P 1'
#
loop_
_entity.id
_entity.type
_entity.pdbx_description
1 polymer ?
#
loop_
_entity_poly.entity_id
_entity_poly.type
_entity_poly.pdbx_seq_one_letter_code
_entity_poly.pdbx_strand_id
1 'polypeptide(L)'
;TQQQLIDDHFLFKEGDRFLQAANACRFWPSGRGIYHNENKTFLVWCNEEDHLRIISMQMGGDLKQVYKRLVNAVNDIEKRIPFSHHDRLGFLTFCPTNLGTTVRA
;
A
#
# COMPACT_ATOMS: atom_id res chain seq x y z
N THR A 1 -14.37 -12.56 5.78
CA THR A 1 -15.54 -11.80 5.24
C THR A 1 -15.26 -10.31 5.34
N GLN A 2 -16.04 -9.43 4.68
CA GLN A 2 -15.83 -7.97 4.76
C GLN A 2 -15.79 -7.45 6.20
N GLN A 3 -16.67 -7.95 7.07
CA GLN A 3 -16.69 -7.58 8.49
C GLN A 3 -15.37 -7.91 9.18
N GLN A 4 -14.79 -9.08 8.91
CA GLN A 4 -13.51 -9.49 9.49
C GLN A 4 -12.35 -8.58 9.06
N LEU A 5 -12.34 -8.10 7.81
CA LEU A 5 -11.34 -7.12 7.35
C LEU A 5 -11.51 -5.74 8.00
N ILE A 6 -12.74 -5.37 8.39
CA ILE A 6 -13.01 -4.15 9.16
C ILE A 6 -12.48 -4.32 10.59
N ASP A 7 -12.79 -5.46 11.21
CA ASP A 7 -12.38 -5.76 12.58
C ASP A 7 -10.85 -5.86 12.71
N ASP A 8 -10.18 -6.35 11.66
CA ASP A 8 -8.71 -6.40 11.57
C ASP A 8 -8.07 -5.05 11.20
N HIS A 9 -8.87 -3.98 11.00
CA HIS A 9 -8.42 -2.67 10.51
C HIS A 9 -7.71 -2.70 9.14
N PHE A 10 -8.04 -3.69 8.30
CA PHE A 10 -7.42 -3.88 6.99
C PHE A 10 -8.22 -3.30 5.83
N LEU A 11 -9.52 -3.05 6.04
CA LEU A 11 -10.40 -2.51 5.02
C LEU A 11 -10.17 -1.00 4.83
N PHE A 12 -9.77 -0.59 3.62
CA PHE A 12 -9.90 0.80 3.19
C PHE A 12 -11.31 1.07 2.66
N LYS A 13 -11.82 2.27 2.91
CA LYS A 13 -13.15 2.71 2.48
C LYS A 13 -13.04 3.48 1.16
N GLU A 14 -14.18 3.83 0.57
CA GLU A 14 -14.21 4.76 -0.55
C GLU A 14 -13.45 6.04 -0.18
N GLY A 15 -12.61 6.52 -1.09
CA GLY A 15 -11.71 7.64 -0.85
C GLY A 15 -12.47 8.91 -0.47
N ASP A 16 -11.77 9.82 0.21
CA ASP A 16 -12.35 11.08 0.68
C ASP A 16 -12.71 12.05 -0.47
N ARG A 17 -13.27 13.20 -0.12
CA ARG A 17 -13.67 14.22 -1.11
C ARG A 17 -12.51 14.69 -2.00
N PHE A 18 -11.26 14.62 -1.52
CA PHE A 18 -10.09 15.05 -2.28
C PHE A 18 -9.70 13.98 -3.30
N LEU A 19 -9.69 12.71 -2.89
CA LEU A 19 -9.49 11.57 -3.77
C LEU A 19 -10.57 11.48 -4.86
N GLN A 20 -11.82 11.75 -4.50
CA GLN A 20 -12.93 11.81 -5.47
C GLN A 20 -12.74 12.95 -6.48
N ALA A 21 -12.44 14.17 -6.00
CA ALA A 21 -12.21 15.33 -6.87
C ALA A 21 -11.00 15.13 -7.81
N ALA A 22 -9.99 14.38 -7.36
CA ALA A 22 -8.82 14.03 -8.15
C ALA A 22 -9.02 12.78 -9.03
N ASN A 23 -10.25 12.27 -9.16
CA ASN A 23 -10.62 11.08 -9.93
C ASN A 23 -9.96 9.77 -9.47
N ALA A 24 -9.38 9.73 -8.27
CA ALA A 24 -8.77 8.54 -7.73
C ALA A 24 -9.81 7.45 -7.44
N CYS A 25 -11.10 7.77 -7.24
CA CYS A 25 -12.18 6.82 -6.91
C CYS A 25 -13.01 6.33 -8.11
N ARG A 26 -12.58 6.58 -9.35
CA ARG A 26 -13.35 6.17 -10.55
C ARG A 26 -13.59 4.66 -10.57
N PHE A 27 -14.82 4.27 -10.94
CA PHE A 27 -15.28 2.88 -11.07
C PHE A 27 -15.25 2.06 -9.78
N TRP A 28 -15.23 2.70 -8.61
CA TRP A 28 -15.28 2.02 -7.31
C TRP A 28 -16.43 0.99 -7.23
N PRO A 29 -16.22 -0.24 -6.70
CA PRO A 29 -14.96 -0.80 -6.16
C PRO A 29 -14.13 -1.59 -7.20
N SER A 30 -14.42 -1.49 -8.49
CA SER A 30 -13.81 -2.32 -9.54
C SER A 30 -12.29 -2.11 -9.61
N GLY A 31 -11.53 -3.22 -9.71
CA GLY A 31 -10.08 -3.19 -9.78
C GLY A 31 -9.38 -2.93 -8.45
N ARG A 32 -10.11 -2.87 -7.34
CA ARG A 32 -9.57 -2.65 -5.99
C ARG A 32 -9.55 -3.92 -5.19
N GLY A 33 -8.56 -4.07 -4.32
CA GLY A 33 -8.44 -5.28 -3.52
C GLY A 33 -7.44 -5.16 -2.38
N ILE A 34 -7.51 -6.13 -1.48
CA ILE A 34 -6.61 -6.26 -0.34
C ILE A 34 -6.04 -7.66 -0.37
N TYR A 35 -4.73 -7.75 -0.30
CA TYR A 35 -4.00 -8.98 0.01
C TYR A 35 -3.46 -8.88 1.43
N HIS A 36 -3.48 -9.97 2.18
CA HIS A 36 -2.72 -10.11 3.41
C HIS A 36 -2.17 -11.54 3.54
N ASN A 37 -1.06 -11.70 4.25
CA ASN A 37 -0.55 -13.02 4.59
C ASN A 37 -1.37 -13.67 5.72
N GLU A 38 -1.17 -14.97 5.94
CA GLU A 38 -1.87 -15.73 7.00
C GLU A 38 -1.64 -15.13 8.40
N ASN A 39 -0.40 -14.68 8.65
CA ASN A 39 -0.01 -14.10 9.94
C ASN A 39 -0.47 -12.65 10.14
N LYS A 40 -1.13 -12.03 9.15
CA LYS A 40 -1.60 -10.64 9.22
C LYS A 40 -0.48 -9.62 9.53
N THR A 41 0.75 -9.94 9.16
CA THR A 41 1.95 -9.11 9.35
C THR A 41 2.42 -8.42 8.08
N PHE A 42 1.78 -8.73 6.95
CA PHE A 42 2.05 -8.16 5.65
C PHE A 42 0.75 -7.97 4.88
N LEU A 43 0.55 -6.78 4.32
CA LEU A 43 -0.64 -6.39 3.59
C LEU A 43 -0.29 -5.61 2.34
N VAL A 44 -1.13 -5.73 1.32
CA VAL A 44 -1.05 -4.92 0.11
C VAL A 44 -2.45 -4.41 -0.21
N TRP A 45 -2.61 -3.09 -0.31
CA TRP A 45 -3.80 -2.49 -0.90
C TRP A 45 -3.52 -2.19 -2.36
N CYS A 46 -4.40 -2.68 -3.23
CA CYS A 46 -4.32 -2.50 -4.66
C CYS A 46 -5.31 -1.43 -5.11
N ASN A 47 -4.82 -0.42 -5.84
CA ASN A 47 -5.60 0.66 -6.44
C ASN A 47 -6.50 1.41 -5.43
N GLU A 48 -5.94 1.77 -4.28
CA GLU A 48 -6.64 2.61 -3.29
C GLU A 48 -6.44 4.10 -3.65
N GLU A 49 -5.34 4.70 -3.19
CA GLU A 49 -4.80 6.00 -3.63
C GLU A 49 -3.70 5.81 -4.70
N ASP A 50 -2.70 4.99 -4.37
CA ASP A 50 -1.63 4.55 -5.27
C ASP A 50 -1.98 3.18 -5.90
N HIS A 51 -1.22 2.77 -6.93
CA HIS A 51 -1.34 1.42 -7.50
C HIS A 51 -1.13 0.33 -6.45
N LEU A 52 -0.13 0.49 -5.59
CA LEU A 52 0.21 -0.45 -4.52
C LEU A 52 0.58 0.31 -3.25
N ARG A 53 -0.11 0.03 -2.15
CA ARG A 53 0.33 0.38 -0.79
C ARG A 53 0.75 -0.89 -0.08
N ILE A 54 2.06 -1.05 0.14
CA ILE A 54 2.66 -2.25 0.72
C ILE A 54 2.98 -1.98 2.19
N ILE A 55 2.40 -2.76 3.09
CA ILE A 55 2.46 -2.55 4.53
C ILE A 55 3.06 -3.79 5.18
N SER A 56 4.04 -3.58 6.05
CA SER A 56 4.59 -4.60 6.94
C SER A 56 4.39 -4.12 8.37
N MET A 57 3.80 -4.95 9.22
CA MET A 57 3.49 -4.60 10.60
C MET A 57 3.53 -5.82 11.51
N GLN A 58 3.72 -5.61 12.80
CA GLN A 58 3.62 -6.66 13.82
C GLN A 58 3.44 -6.03 15.19
N MET A 59 3.01 -6.83 16.17
CA MET A 59 3.03 -6.43 17.56
C MET A 59 4.46 -6.37 18.11
N GLY A 60 4.71 -5.45 19.05
CA GLY A 60 6.04 -5.20 19.62
C GLY A 60 6.87 -4.21 18.80
N GLY A 61 8.15 -4.05 19.18
CA GLY A 61 9.04 -3.00 18.67
C GLY A 61 10.16 -3.48 17.75
N ASP A 62 10.10 -4.69 17.19
CA ASP A 62 11.15 -5.21 16.30
C ASP A 62 11.03 -4.62 14.89
N LEU A 63 11.44 -3.35 14.76
CA LEU A 63 11.45 -2.62 13.50
C LEU A 63 12.34 -3.30 12.44
N LYS A 64 13.42 -3.97 12.86
CA LYS A 64 14.33 -4.66 11.94
C LYS A 64 13.61 -5.80 11.22
N GLN A 65 12.81 -6.59 11.95
CA GLN A 65 12.03 -7.66 11.35
C GLN A 65 10.94 -7.12 10.42
N VAL A 66 10.23 -6.06 10.83
CA VAL A 66 9.21 -5.38 10.01
C VAL A 66 9.80 -4.89 8.69
N TYR A 67 10.91 -4.15 8.78
CA TYR A 67 11.57 -3.57 7.61
C TYR A 67 12.14 -4.64 6.69
N LYS A 68 12.78 -5.69 7.23
CA LYS A 68 13.28 -6.82 6.43
C LYS A 68 12.18 -7.51 5.63
N ARG A 69 11.00 -7.73 6.26
CA ARG A 69 9.84 -8.31 5.57
C ARG A 69 9.34 -7.41 4.45
N LEU A 70 9.28 -6.10 4.68
CA LEU A 70 8.88 -5.12 3.68
C LEU A 70 9.82 -5.12 2.47
N VAL A 71 11.13 -4.95 2.70
CA VAL A 71 12.15 -4.88 1.64
C VAL A 71 12.16 -6.14 0.79
N ASN A 72 12.07 -7.32 1.41
CA ASN A 72 12.01 -8.58 0.68
C ASN A 72 10.80 -8.62 -0.27
N ALA A 73 9.61 -8.24 0.22
CA ALA A 73 8.40 -8.25 -0.58
C ALA A 73 8.45 -7.21 -1.71
N VAL A 74 8.91 -5.99 -1.44
CA VAL A 74 9.06 -4.92 -2.43
C VAL A 74 10.00 -5.36 -3.57
N ASN A 75 11.17 -5.89 -3.23
CA ASN A 75 12.15 -6.38 -4.21
C ASN A 75 11.60 -7.55 -5.06
N ASP A 76 10.81 -8.45 -4.46
CA ASP A 76 10.23 -9.57 -5.19
C ASP A 76 9.08 -9.15 -6.12
N ILE A 77 8.31 -8.14 -5.73
CA ILE A 77 7.27 -7.55 -6.58
C ILE A 77 7.92 -6.80 -7.75
N GLU A 78 8.94 -5.98 -7.49
CA GLU A 78 9.61 -5.15 -8.50
C GLU A 78 10.23 -5.97 -9.64
N LYS A 79 10.72 -7.19 -9.34
CA LYS A 79 11.21 -8.15 -10.36
C LYS A 79 10.16 -8.52 -11.42
N ARG A 80 8.87 -8.41 -11.09
CA ARG A 80 7.75 -8.77 -11.98
C ARG A 80 7.00 -7.55 -12.49
N ILE A 81 6.91 -6.52 -11.65
CA ILE A 81 6.18 -5.28 -11.93
C ILE A 81 7.13 -4.12 -11.59
N PRO A 82 7.91 -3.63 -12.57
CA PRO A 82 8.84 -2.53 -12.34
C PRO A 82 8.12 -1.28 -11.83
N PHE A 83 8.66 -0.65 -10.80
CA PHE A 83 8.08 0.57 -10.25
C PHE A 83 8.52 1.81 -11.03
N SER A 84 7.62 2.79 -11.15
CA SER A 84 7.92 4.08 -11.75
C SER A 84 8.85 4.87 -10.83
N HIS A 85 10.07 5.14 -11.31
CA HIS A 85 11.09 5.88 -10.59
C HIS A 85 11.62 7.03 -11.45
N HIS A 86 11.98 8.14 -10.81
CA HIS A 86 12.62 9.29 -11.43
C HIS A 86 13.81 9.74 -10.61
N ASP A 87 14.96 9.99 -11.24
CA ASP A 87 16.24 10.27 -10.56
C ASP A 87 16.16 11.37 -9.50
N ARG A 88 15.43 12.46 -9.80
CA ARG A 88 15.21 13.57 -8.85
C ARG A 88 14.14 13.31 -7.79
N LEU A 89 13.09 12.54 -8.12
CA LEU A 89 11.87 12.47 -7.32
C LEU A 89 11.72 11.14 -6.58
N GLY A 90 12.61 10.17 -6.81
CA GLY A 90 12.47 8.82 -6.29
C GLY A 90 11.31 8.07 -6.94
N PHE A 91 10.65 7.22 -6.17
CA PHE A 91 9.45 6.51 -6.62
C PHE A 91 8.29 7.50 -6.79
N LEU A 92 7.58 7.35 -7.91
CA LEU A 92 6.47 8.22 -8.27
C LEU A 92 5.17 7.70 -7.67
N THR A 93 4.42 8.61 -7.08
CA THR A 93 3.15 8.35 -6.38
C THR A 93 2.06 9.28 -6.89
N PHE A 94 0.81 8.96 -6.55
CA PHE A 94 -0.36 9.77 -6.84
C PHE A 94 -0.28 11.16 -6.19
N CYS A 95 0.04 11.20 -4.90
CA CYS A 95 0.20 12.44 -4.16
C CYS A 95 1.66 12.88 -4.11
N PRO A 96 2.00 14.15 -4.44
CA PRO A 96 3.37 14.67 -4.34
C PRO A 96 4.02 14.54 -2.95
N THR A 97 3.22 14.46 -1.88
CA THR A 97 3.74 14.30 -0.51
C THR A 97 4.39 12.93 -0.26
N ASN A 98 4.09 11.95 -1.12
CA ASN A 98 4.57 10.57 -0.98
C ASN A 98 5.77 10.25 -1.89
N LEU A 99 6.29 11.23 -2.64
CA LEU A 99 7.47 11.06 -3.49
C LEU A 99 8.72 10.68 -2.68
N GLY A 100 9.73 10.16 -3.36
CA GLY A 100 11.01 9.80 -2.77
C GLY A 100 11.04 8.34 -2.36
N THR A 101 11.17 8.09 -1.05
CA THR A 101 11.19 6.72 -0.52
C THR A 101 9.81 6.09 -0.45
N THR A 102 8.74 6.88 -0.42
CA THR A 102 7.35 6.47 -0.15
C THR A 102 7.17 5.76 1.20
N VAL A 103 8.17 5.80 2.09
CA VAL A 103 8.18 5.08 3.37
C VAL A 103 7.60 5.96 4.47
N ARG A 104 6.66 5.38 5.23
CA ARG A 104 6.21 5.88 6.52
C ARG A 104 6.48 4.78 7.56
N ALA A 105 7.31 5.08 8.56
CA ALA A 105 7.73 4.17 9.62
C ALA A 105 7.22 4.63 10.99
#